data_AF-A0A177AZ76-F1
#
_entry.id   AF-A0A177AZ76-F1
#
_cell.length_a   1.000
_cell.length_b   1.000
_cell.length_c   1.000
_cell.angle_alpha   90.00
_cell.angle_beta   90.00
_cell.angle_gamma   90.00
#
_symmetry.space_group_name_H-M   'P 1'
#
loop_
_entity.id
_entity.type
_entity.pdbx_description
1 polymer ?
#
loop_
_entity_poly.entity_id
_entity_poly.type
_entity_poly.pdbx_seq_one_letter_code
_entity_poly.pdbx_strand_id
1 'polypeptide(L)'
;MRSGHFSKEWQEKNHCDTCIIWYLHYNKILDEIICDSIDLKNQDALYFKEPQQLINLLSELEETNLSLIQNSQDTEESLKQVKNDMDKSETKMNEETNCLKQNIGILKEKINIEEIRSTRLKRFIDEYSSIGDEKSNVEDRTNILQQLHTEVENVYKNCVGEGNEASINTIQMLTNIENKLEKMFEIIECLPYEMVISAEKIKEKERRLFLRQEKILTQKKHQEERIQKALERAKAAPKKLTGRRVIERSNPPIIQKLNQEDNEEILRLQQELAYYFVE
;
A
#
# COMPACT_ATOMS: atom_id res chain seq x y z
N MET A 1 -58.80 127.38 -60.41
CA MET A 1 -57.79 128.22 -59.73
C MET A 1 -56.57 127.36 -59.43
N ARG A 2 -55.38 127.81 -59.89
CA ARG A 2 -54.00 127.50 -59.42
C ARG A 2 -53.60 126.01 -59.31
N SER A 3 -52.83 125.45 -60.25
CA SER A 3 -51.38 125.60 -60.50
C SER A 3 -50.48 124.90 -59.48
N GLY A 4 -49.63 123.97 -59.94
CA GLY A 4 -48.43 123.54 -59.20
C GLY A 4 -47.90 122.14 -59.55
N HIS A 5 -47.17 122.01 -60.66
CA HIS A 5 -46.23 120.93 -60.93
C HIS A 5 -45.07 120.94 -59.91
N PHE A 6 -44.59 119.77 -59.46
CA PHE A 6 -43.16 119.45 -59.53
C PHE A 6 -42.91 117.92 -59.45
N SER A 7 -41.97 117.49 -60.29
CA SER A 7 -41.60 116.11 -60.66
C SER A 7 -41.02 115.28 -59.50
N LYS A 8 -41.21 113.96 -59.54
CA LYS A 8 -40.18 112.96 -59.22
C LYS A 8 -40.50 111.60 -59.84
N GLU A 9 -39.56 111.17 -60.66
CA GLU A 9 -39.42 109.85 -61.27
C GLU A 9 -39.33 108.73 -60.22
N TRP A 10 -39.55 107.50 -60.71
CA TRP A 10 -39.09 106.19 -60.23
C TRP A 10 -40.11 105.21 -59.62
N GLN A 11 -40.22 104.07 -60.33
CA GLN A 11 -40.57 102.70 -59.91
C GLN A 11 -42.01 102.19 -60.07
N GLU A 12 -42.38 101.90 -61.33
CA GLU A 12 -43.44 100.92 -61.67
C GLU A 12 -42.92 99.68 -62.42
N LYS A 13 -41.62 99.37 -62.39
CA LYS A 13 -41.05 98.23 -63.14
C LYS A 13 -40.13 97.27 -62.37
N ASN A 14 -40.20 97.22 -61.04
CA ASN A 14 -39.30 96.38 -60.23
C ASN A 14 -40.01 95.31 -59.38
N HIS A 15 -41.18 94.79 -59.81
CA HIS A 15 -41.88 93.73 -59.09
C HIS A 15 -41.91 92.36 -59.77
N CYS A 16 -41.31 92.23 -60.97
CA CYS A 16 -41.10 90.92 -61.61
C CYS A 16 -39.66 90.41 -61.42
N ASP A 17 -38.68 91.31 -61.53
CA ASP A 17 -37.26 90.92 -61.50
C ASP A 17 -36.80 90.51 -60.09
N THR A 18 -37.35 91.07 -59.02
CA THR A 18 -36.99 90.67 -57.64
C THR A 18 -37.46 89.25 -57.31
N CYS A 19 -38.63 88.82 -57.81
CA CYS A 19 -39.12 87.45 -57.63
C CYS A 19 -38.33 86.45 -58.47
N ILE A 20 -37.96 86.81 -59.70
CA ILE A 20 -37.10 85.96 -60.56
C ILE A 20 -35.70 85.85 -59.95
N ILE A 21 -35.13 86.96 -59.45
CA ILE A 21 -33.84 86.94 -58.75
C ILE A 21 -33.93 86.12 -57.46
N TRP A 22 -35.00 86.24 -56.67
CA TRP A 22 -35.20 85.39 -55.48
C TRP A 22 -35.35 83.92 -55.83
N TYR A 23 -36.06 83.58 -56.91
CA TYR A 23 -36.24 82.19 -57.34
C TYR A 23 -34.94 81.59 -57.91
N LEU A 24 -34.17 82.37 -58.67
CA LEU A 24 -32.85 81.96 -59.17
C LEU A 24 -31.83 81.87 -58.03
N HIS A 25 -31.88 82.78 -57.05
CA HIS A 25 -31.00 82.73 -55.88
C HIS A 25 -31.38 81.57 -54.95
N TYR A 26 -32.67 81.30 -54.76
CA TYR A 26 -33.17 80.16 -54.01
C TYR A 26 -32.78 78.83 -54.68
N ASN A 27 -32.93 78.71 -56.01
CA ASN A 27 -32.49 77.52 -56.74
C ASN A 27 -30.96 77.37 -56.75
N LYS A 28 -30.21 78.48 -56.82
CA LYS A 28 -28.75 78.44 -56.73
C LYS A 28 -28.27 78.02 -55.34
N ILE A 29 -28.93 78.49 -54.29
CA ILE A 29 -28.69 78.06 -52.90
C ILE A 29 -29.12 76.60 -52.72
N LEU A 30 -30.22 76.16 -53.34
CA LEU A 30 -30.62 74.75 -53.35
C LEU A 30 -29.62 73.87 -54.09
N ASP A 31 -29.08 74.31 -55.23
CA ASP A 31 -28.06 73.59 -55.97
C ASP A 31 -26.72 73.55 -55.21
N GLU A 32 -26.35 74.62 -54.48
CA GLU A 32 -25.19 74.63 -53.56
C GLU A 32 -25.41 73.70 -52.35
N ILE A 33 -26.59 73.72 -51.72
CA ILE A 33 -26.93 72.83 -50.59
C ILE A 33 -27.03 71.37 -51.06
N ILE A 34 -27.55 71.12 -52.27
CA ILE A 34 -27.63 69.79 -52.87
C ILE A 34 -26.22 69.30 -53.20
N CYS A 35 -25.34 70.13 -53.76
CA CYS A 35 -23.92 69.78 -53.99
C CYS A 35 -23.16 69.52 -52.68
N ASP A 36 -23.29 70.36 -51.65
CA ASP A 36 -22.67 70.15 -50.34
C ASP A 36 -23.22 68.90 -49.63
N SER A 37 -24.50 68.56 -49.83
CA SER A 37 -25.10 67.32 -49.32
C SER A 37 -24.69 66.07 -50.11
N ILE A 38 -24.26 66.23 -51.37
CA ILE A 38 -23.72 65.14 -52.20
C ILE A 38 -22.25 64.89 -51.87
N ASP A 39 -21.50 65.91 -51.45
CA ASP A 39 -20.12 65.73 -50.98
C ASP A 39 -20.04 65.05 -49.61
N LEU A 40 -21.07 65.13 -48.76
CA LEU A 40 -21.23 64.26 -47.58
C LEU A 40 -21.66 62.82 -47.92
N LYS A 41 -22.38 62.60 -49.04
CA LYS A 41 -22.76 61.25 -49.49
C LYS A 41 -21.58 60.43 -50.02
N ASN A 42 -20.49 61.08 -50.43
CA ASN A 42 -19.31 60.39 -50.93
C ASN A 42 -18.32 59.99 -49.82
N GLN A 43 -18.53 60.43 -48.57
CA GLN A 43 -17.67 60.03 -47.44
C GLN A 43 -18.29 58.97 -46.53
N ASP A 44 -19.62 58.79 -46.56
CA ASP A 44 -20.30 57.71 -45.83
C ASP A 44 -20.95 56.73 -46.82
N ALA A 45 -20.13 55.99 -47.55
CA ALA A 45 -20.61 54.79 -48.22
C ALA A 45 -21.18 53.85 -47.16
N LEU A 46 -22.51 53.65 -47.16
CA LEU A 46 -23.16 52.69 -46.27
C LEU A 46 -22.46 51.34 -46.41
N TYR A 47 -21.87 50.87 -45.30
CA TYR A 47 -21.07 49.64 -45.26
C TYR A 47 -21.88 48.41 -45.72
N PHE A 48 -23.20 48.46 -45.53
CA PHE A 48 -24.15 47.46 -46.01
C PHE A 48 -25.15 48.10 -46.97
N LYS A 49 -25.31 47.50 -48.15
CA LYS A 49 -26.22 47.97 -49.21
C LYS A 49 -27.59 47.28 -49.16
N GLU A 50 -27.63 46.07 -48.58
CA GLU A 50 -28.85 45.28 -48.39
C GLU A 50 -28.91 44.76 -46.95
N PRO A 51 -30.09 44.75 -46.31
CA PRO A 51 -30.23 44.33 -44.91
C PRO A 51 -29.85 42.85 -44.68
N GLN A 52 -29.88 42.02 -45.73
CA GLN A 52 -29.48 40.61 -45.65
C GLN A 52 -27.97 40.40 -45.48
N GLN A 53 -27.13 41.36 -45.90
CA GLN A 53 -25.66 41.21 -45.84
C GLN A 53 -25.14 41.07 -44.41
N LEU A 54 -25.71 41.81 -43.47
CA LEU A 54 -25.37 41.71 -42.05
C LEU A 54 -25.85 40.40 -41.43
N ILE A 55 -27.05 39.94 -41.80
CA ILE A 55 -27.61 38.69 -41.31
C ILE A 55 -26.76 37.51 -41.78
N ASN A 56 -26.37 37.49 -43.06
CA ASN A 56 -25.51 36.45 -43.60
C ASN A 56 -24.14 36.43 -42.92
N LEU A 57 -23.52 37.60 -42.69
CA LEU A 57 -22.25 37.69 -41.96
C LEU A 57 -22.37 37.18 -40.52
N LEU A 58 -23.46 37.52 -39.82
CA LEU A 58 -23.72 37.01 -38.47
C LEU A 58 -23.97 35.51 -38.47
N SER A 59 -24.69 34.97 -39.46
CA SER A 59 -24.88 33.52 -39.60
C SER A 59 -23.57 32.79 -39.90
N GLU A 60 -22.72 33.30 -40.79
CA GLU A 60 -21.38 32.76 -41.03
C GLU A 60 -20.51 32.82 -39.76
N LEU A 61 -20.60 33.90 -38.98
CA LEU A 61 -19.93 34.02 -37.69
C LEU A 61 -20.48 33.05 -36.64
N GLU A 62 -21.78 32.80 -36.62
CA GLU A 62 -22.40 31.79 -35.77
C GLU A 62 -21.94 30.38 -36.16
N GLU A 63 -21.95 30.03 -37.44
CA GLU A 63 -21.47 28.74 -37.94
C GLU A 63 -19.98 28.52 -37.62
N THR A 64 -19.14 29.52 -37.84
CA THR A 64 -17.70 29.44 -37.51
C THR A 64 -17.46 29.33 -36.02
N ASN A 65 -18.17 30.09 -35.19
CA ASN A 65 -18.09 29.98 -33.73
C ASN A 65 -18.55 28.60 -33.23
N LEU A 66 -19.66 28.07 -33.77
CA LEU A 66 -20.14 26.74 -33.43
C LEU A 66 -19.11 25.66 -33.82
N SER A 67 -18.51 25.77 -35.00
CA SER A 67 -17.43 24.87 -35.43
C SER A 67 -16.20 24.97 -34.51
N LEU A 68 -15.82 26.17 -34.09
CA LEU A 68 -14.71 26.37 -33.14
C LEU A 68 -15.00 25.75 -31.77
N ILE A 69 -16.23 25.90 -31.26
CA ILE A 69 -16.66 25.29 -30.00
C ILE A 69 -16.59 23.76 -30.12
N GLN A 70 -17.11 23.19 -31.20
CA GLN A 70 -17.07 21.75 -31.43
C GLN A 70 -15.62 21.23 -31.51
N ASN A 71 -14.78 21.87 -32.32
CA ASN A 71 -13.36 21.52 -32.41
C ASN A 71 -12.64 21.63 -31.05
N SER A 72 -12.96 22.64 -30.25
CA SER A 72 -12.41 22.79 -28.90
C SER A 72 -12.86 21.66 -27.97
N GLN A 73 -14.10 21.20 -28.08
CA GLN A 73 -14.62 20.09 -27.28
C GLN A 73 -13.99 18.76 -27.70
N ASP A 74 -13.92 18.48 -29.02
CA ASP A 74 -13.32 17.27 -29.57
C ASP A 74 -11.83 17.17 -29.21
N THR A 75 -11.11 18.29 -29.26
CA THR A 75 -9.69 18.35 -28.84
C THR A 75 -9.54 18.20 -27.33
N GLU A 76 -10.44 18.75 -26.52
CA GLU A 76 -10.45 18.56 -25.07
C GLU A 76 -10.71 17.09 -24.68
N GLU A 77 -11.67 16.43 -25.33
CA GLU A 77 -11.95 15.01 -25.12
C GLU A 77 -10.75 14.14 -25.51
N SER A 78 -10.15 14.42 -26.67
CA SER A 78 -8.94 13.74 -27.13
C SER A 78 -7.79 13.91 -26.13
N LEU A 79 -7.60 15.12 -25.59
CA LEU A 79 -6.61 15.39 -24.55
C LEU A 79 -6.89 14.61 -23.26
N LYS A 80 -8.15 14.54 -22.82
CA LYS A 80 -8.54 13.74 -21.64
C LYS A 80 -8.26 12.26 -21.86
N GLN A 81 -8.53 11.73 -23.04
CA GLN A 81 -8.26 10.34 -23.38
C GLN A 81 -6.76 10.04 -23.35
N VAL A 82 -5.93 10.86 -24.00
CA VAL A 82 -4.47 10.71 -24.01
C VAL A 82 -3.91 10.77 -22.58
N LYS A 83 -4.40 11.70 -21.76
CA LYS A 83 -3.99 11.82 -20.36
C LYS A 83 -4.33 10.55 -19.57
N ASN A 84 -5.56 10.05 -19.69
CA ASN A 84 -5.99 8.84 -19.00
C ASN A 84 -5.18 7.61 -19.45
N ASP A 85 -4.85 7.50 -20.73
CA ASP A 85 -4.04 6.40 -21.25
C ASP A 85 -2.57 6.51 -20.82
N MET A 86 -2.04 7.72 -20.68
CA MET A 86 -0.74 7.98 -20.07
C MET A 86 -0.73 7.56 -18.60
N ASP A 87 -1.73 7.95 -17.80
CA ASP A 87 -1.84 7.59 -16.39
C ASP A 87 -1.91 6.06 -16.24
N LYS A 88 -2.74 5.37 -17.04
CA LYS A 88 -2.81 3.89 -17.07
C LYS A 88 -1.48 3.25 -17.46
N SER A 89 -0.76 3.84 -18.43
CA SER A 89 0.54 3.33 -18.86
C SER A 89 1.58 3.50 -17.76
N GLU A 90 1.57 4.63 -17.06
CA GLU A 90 2.45 4.90 -15.94
C GLU A 90 2.21 3.92 -14.79
N THR A 91 0.95 3.67 -14.42
CA THR A 91 0.63 2.71 -13.36
C THR A 91 1.09 1.30 -13.73
N LYS A 92 0.83 0.84 -14.97
CA LYS A 92 1.28 -0.47 -15.44
C LYS A 92 2.80 -0.59 -15.43
N MET A 93 3.51 0.42 -15.94
CA MET A 93 4.97 0.43 -15.97
C MET A 93 5.56 0.43 -14.55
N ASN A 94 4.95 1.15 -13.62
CA ASN A 94 5.36 1.14 -12.21
C ASN A 94 5.13 -0.23 -11.54
N GLU A 95 3.99 -0.87 -11.80
CA GLU A 95 3.70 -2.23 -11.32
C GLU A 95 4.71 -3.25 -11.87
N GLU A 96 4.97 -3.23 -13.17
CA GLU A 96 5.95 -4.10 -13.81
C GLU A 96 7.37 -3.86 -13.26
N THR A 97 7.75 -2.60 -13.07
CA THR A 97 9.05 -2.25 -12.48
C THR A 97 9.18 -2.76 -11.05
N ASN A 98 8.12 -2.69 -10.26
CA ASN A 98 8.11 -3.21 -8.89
C ASN A 98 8.19 -4.73 -8.86
N CYS A 99 7.47 -5.42 -9.75
CA CYS A 99 7.56 -6.87 -9.93
C CYS A 99 8.99 -7.30 -10.30
N LEU A 100 9.60 -6.61 -11.28
CA LEU A 100 10.98 -6.88 -11.68
C LEU A 100 11.97 -6.65 -10.54
N LYS A 101 11.82 -5.59 -9.74
CA LYS A 101 12.65 -5.35 -8.54
C LYS A 101 12.54 -6.47 -7.52
N GLN A 102 11.33 -6.96 -7.27
CA GLN A 102 11.10 -8.10 -6.36
C GLN A 102 11.76 -9.37 -6.90
N ASN A 103 11.60 -9.66 -8.19
CA ASN A 103 12.24 -10.82 -8.84
C ASN A 103 13.77 -10.74 -8.77
N ILE A 104 14.35 -9.56 -8.96
CA ILE A 104 15.80 -9.35 -8.78
C ILE A 104 16.22 -9.66 -7.34
N GLY A 105 15.43 -9.24 -6.33
CA GLY A 105 15.68 -9.57 -4.93
C GLY A 105 15.72 -11.08 -4.68
N ILE A 106 14.71 -11.80 -5.17
CA ILE A 106 14.61 -13.27 -5.07
C ILE A 106 15.79 -13.95 -5.78
N LEU A 107 16.14 -13.50 -6.99
CA LEU A 107 17.24 -14.09 -7.75
C LEU A 107 18.59 -13.85 -7.06
N LYS A 108 18.82 -12.66 -6.48
CA LYS A 108 20.03 -12.39 -5.69
C LYS A 108 20.13 -13.29 -4.47
N GLU A 109 19.02 -13.52 -3.77
CA GLU A 109 18.99 -14.45 -2.64
C GLU A 109 19.31 -15.88 -3.08
N LYS A 110 18.71 -16.35 -4.18
CA LYS A 110 19.01 -17.67 -4.76
C LYS A 110 20.48 -17.80 -5.17
N ILE A 111 21.06 -16.78 -5.80
CA ILE A 111 22.49 -16.76 -6.16
C ILE A 111 23.34 -16.89 -4.90
N ASN A 112 23.05 -16.12 -3.84
CA ASN A 112 23.79 -16.20 -2.59
C ASN A 112 23.71 -17.59 -1.94
N ILE A 113 22.53 -18.20 -1.91
CA ILE A 113 22.36 -19.58 -1.42
C ILE A 113 23.22 -20.56 -2.23
N GLU A 114 23.21 -20.43 -3.56
CA GLU A 114 23.96 -21.31 -4.44
C GLU A 114 25.48 -21.08 -4.35
N GLU A 115 25.93 -19.83 -4.16
CA GLU A 115 27.33 -19.50 -3.89
C GLU A 115 27.81 -20.09 -2.56
N ILE A 116 27.00 -20.02 -1.50
CA ILE A 116 27.28 -20.68 -0.22
C ILE A 116 27.36 -22.21 -0.41
N ARG A 117 26.45 -22.79 -1.20
CA ARG A 117 26.47 -24.22 -1.51
C ARG A 117 27.73 -24.62 -2.29
N SER A 118 28.09 -23.85 -3.31
CA SER A 118 29.26 -24.06 -4.15
C SER A 118 30.56 -23.94 -3.34
N THR A 119 30.69 -22.91 -2.51
CA THR A 119 31.86 -22.72 -1.64
C THR A 119 31.98 -23.83 -0.59
N ARG A 120 30.86 -24.26 0.01
CA ARG A 120 30.83 -25.41 0.91
C ARG A 120 31.28 -26.69 0.22
N LEU A 121 30.81 -26.95 -1.00
CA LEU A 121 31.17 -28.13 -1.75
C LEU A 121 32.64 -28.09 -2.20
N LYS A 122 33.14 -26.94 -2.66
CA LYS A 122 34.56 -26.77 -2.98
C LYS A 122 35.45 -27.06 -1.78
N ARG A 123 35.12 -26.47 -0.61
CA ARG A 123 35.84 -26.76 0.64
C ARG A 123 35.82 -28.24 0.99
N PHE A 124 34.66 -28.90 0.84
CA PHE A 124 34.54 -30.34 1.06
C PHE A 124 35.43 -31.11 0.08
N ILE A 125 35.45 -30.77 -1.21
CA ILE A 125 36.32 -31.42 -2.19
C ILE A 125 37.79 -31.17 -1.87
N ASP A 126 38.19 -29.94 -1.52
CA ASP A 126 39.57 -29.58 -1.17
C ASP A 126 40.03 -30.33 0.08
N GLU A 127 39.19 -30.44 1.10
CA GLU A 127 39.44 -31.23 2.32
C GLU A 127 39.66 -32.72 1.98
N TYR A 128 38.82 -33.31 1.14
CA TYR A 128 38.96 -34.73 0.75
C TYR A 128 40.05 -35.00 -0.31
N SER A 129 40.46 -33.97 -1.05
CA SER A 129 41.54 -34.04 -2.05
C SER A 129 42.91 -33.81 -1.43
N SER A 130 43.00 -32.97 -0.39
CA SER A 130 44.24 -32.73 0.36
C SER A 130 44.62 -33.91 1.26
N ILE A 131 43.69 -34.81 1.57
CA ILE A 131 43.95 -36.13 2.17
C ILE A 131 44.41 -37.10 1.06
N GLY A 132 45.25 -36.64 0.14
CA GLY A 132 45.68 -37.37 -1.05
C GLY A 132 47.01 -38.11 -0.90
N ASP A 133 47.71 -37.92 0.21
CA ASP A 133 49.00 -38.56 0.46
C ASP A 133 48.91 -39.64 1.55
N GLU A 134 49.45 -40.82 1.19
CA GLU A 134 49.76 -41.98 2.03
C GLU A 134 48.59 -42.90 2.45
N LYS A 135 48.47 -44.02 1.70
CA LYS A 135 47.97 -45.39 1.95
C LYS A 135 47.01 -45.70 3.13
N SER A 136 47.10 -45.03 4.27
CA SER A 136 46.12 -45.05 5.36
C SER A 136 44.71 -44.63 4.92
N ASN A 137 44.60 -43.72 3.96
CA ASN A 137 43.32 -43.17 3.51
C ASN A 137 42.51 -44.08 2.56
N VAL A 138 43.10 -45.16 2.03
CA VAL A 138 42.36 -46.07 1.12
C VAL A 138 41.36 -46.91 1.91
N GLU A 139 41.74 -47.39 3.09
CA GLU A 139 40.85 -48.16 3.97
C GLU A 139 39.68 -47.32 4.48
N ASP A 140 39.94 -46.08 4.92
CA ASP A 140 38.88 -45.16 5.33
C ASP A 140 37.92 -44.83 4.19
N ARG A 141 38.42 -44.61 2.97
CA ARG A 141 37.58 -44.42 1.78
C ARG A 141 36.76 -45.66 1.45
N THR A 142 37.34 -46.86 1.53
CA THR A 142 36.60 -48.10 1.31
C THR A 142 35.54 -48.34 2.39
N ASN A 143 35.84 -48.00 3.65
CA ASN A 143 34.90 -48.09 4.76
C ASN A 143 33.72 -47.12 4.57
N ILE A 144 33.99 -45.88 4.16
CA ILE A 144 32.94 -44.90 3.84
C ILE A 144 32.08 -45.39 2.67
N LEU A 145 32.69 -45.93 1.61
CA LEU A 145 31.95 -46.48 0.48
C LEU A 145 31.08 -47.67 0.87
N GLN A 146 31.56 -48.54 1.77
CA GLN A 146 30.77 -49.65 2.31
C GLN A 146 29.62 -49.17 3.21
N GLN A 147 29.84 -48.14 4.03
CA GLN A 147 28.77 -47.52 4.83
C GLN A 147 27.69 -46.91 3.93
N LEU A 148 28.09 -46.16 2.90
CA LEU A 148 27.17 -45.59 1.92
C LEU A 148 26.40 -46.68 1.17
N HIS A 149 27.06 -47.77 0.77
CA HIS A 149 26.39 -48.94 0.19
C HIS A 149 25.32 -49.50 1.13
N THR A 150 25.63 -49.66 2.41
CA THR A 150 24.70 -50.21 3.42
C THR A 150 23.49 -49.29 3.63
N GLU A 151 23.70 -47.98 3.68
CA GLU A 151 22.59 -47.01 3.77
C GLU A 151 21.70 -47.01 2.52
N VAL A 152 22.31 -47.04 1.33
CA VAL A 152 21.57 -47.14 0.06
C VAL A 152 20.77 -48.45 0.02
N GLU A 153 21.35 -49.55 0.50
CA GLU A 153 20.68 -50.84 0.60
C GLU A 153 19.48 -50.78 1.55
N ASN A 154 19.61 -50.14 2.72
CA ASN A 154 18.50 -49.96 3.66
C ASN A 154 17.34 -49.16 3.03
N VAL A 155 17.66 -48.06 2.33
CA VAL A 155 16.65 -47.25 1.63
C VAL A 155 16.01 -48.05 0.50
N TYR A 156 16.81 -48.80 -0.26
CA TYR A 156 16.31 -49.66 -1.34
C TYR A 156 15.31 -50.70 -0.82
N LYS A 157 15.61 -51.38 0.30
CA LYS A 157 14.70 -52.34 0.94
C LYS A 157 13.39 -51.69 1.38
N ASN A 158 13.45 -50.50 1.98
CA ASN A 158 12.27 -49.80 2.47
C ASN A 158 11.39 -49.23 1.36
N CYS A 159 11.98 -48.73 0.28
CA CYS A 159 11.28 -47.99 -0.78
C CYS A 159 10.87 -48.86 -1.98
N VAL A 160 11.66 -49.88 -2.31
CA VAL A 160 11.49 -50.72 -3.52
C VAL A 160 11.13 -52.16 -3.16
N GLY A 161 11.65 -52.70 -2.04
CA GLY A 161 11.37 -54.04 -1.52
C GLY A 161 12.54 -55.03 -1.64
N GLU A 162 12.37 -56.25 -1.11
CA GLU A 162 13.35 -57.34 -1.15
C GLU A 162 13.39 -57.99 -2.56
N GLY A 163 14.09 -57.34 -3.50
CA GLY A 163 14.32 -57.86 -4.85
C GLY A 163 15.81 -58.12 -5.13
N ASN A 164 16.16 -59.39 -5.35
CA ASN A 164 17.48 -59.90 -5.81
C ASN A 164 18.71 -59.17 -5.25
N GLU A 165 18.90 -59.23 -3.94
CA GLU A 165 20.00 -58.59 -3.20
C GLU A 165 21.41 -59.02 -3.66
N ALA A 166 21.55 -60.19 -4.30
CA ALA A 166 22.85 -60.79 -4.57
C ALA A 166 23.59 -60.24 -5.81
N SER A 167 22.99 -59.38 -6.64
CA SER A 167 23.63 -58.93 -7.90
C SER A 167 23.40 -57.47 -8.29
N ILE A 168 22.75 -56.65 -7.46
CA ILE A 168 22.44 -55.26 -7.81
C ILE A 168 23.55 -54.35 -7.29
N ASN A 169 24.17 -53.60 -8.19
CA ASN A 169 25.19 -52.59 -7.86
C ASN A 169 24.54 -51.37 -7.18
N THR A 170 25.24 -50.68 -6.27
CA THR A 170 24.78 -49.44 -5.60
C THR A 170 24.23 -48.41 -6.60
N ILE A 171 24.88 -48.24 -7.75
CA ILE A 171 24.41 -47.31 -8.78
C ILE A 171 23.04 -47.75 -9.32
N GLN A 172 22.85 -49.05 -9.55
CA GLN A 172 21.57 -49.59 -10.03
C GLN A 172 20.48 -49.49 -8.95
N MET A 173 20.84 -49.66 -7.66
CA MET A 173 19.92 -49.41 -6.54
C MET A 173 19.45 -47.96 -6.55
N LEU A 174 20.38 -47.00 -6.69
CA LEU A 174 20.08 -45.57 -6.76
C LEU A 174 19.18 -45.24 -7.96
N THR A 175 19.48 -45.73 -9.15
CA THR A 175 18.63 -45.52 -10.34
C THR A 175 17.22 -46.06 -10.14
N ASN A 176 17.07 -47.21 -9.48
CA ASN A 176 15.76 -47.77 -9.19
C ASN A 176 14.98 -46.95 -8.15
N ILE A 177 15.67 -46.41 -7.14
CA ILE A 177 15.09 -45.48 -6.16
C ILE A 177 14.62 -44.20 -6.87
N GLU A 178 15.46 -43.62 -7.72
CA GLU A 178 15.13 -42.42 -8.50
C GLU A 178 13.91 -42.66 -9.39
N ASN A 179 13.88 -43.75 -10.16
CA ASN A 179 12.73 -44.12 -10.98
C ASN A 179 11.45 -44.32 -10.17
N LYS A 180 11.56 -44.83 -8.94
CA LYS A 180 10.41 -45.00 -8.03
C LYS A 180 9.92 -43.64 -7.52
N LEU A 181 10.82 -42.74 -7.16
CA LEU A 181 10.49 -41.38 -6.73
C LEU A 181 9.83 -40.59 -7.86
N GLU A 182 10.38 -40.66 -9.07
CA GLU A 182 9.81 -39.99 -10.25
C GLU A 182 8.38 -40.46 -10.52
N LYS A 183 8.13 -41.77 -10.51
CA LYS A 183 6.77 -42.32 -10.63
C LYS A 183 5.82 -41.83 -9.52
N MET A 184 6.31 -41.67 -8.30
CA MET A 184 5.49 -41.11 -7.21
C MET A 184 5.18 -39.63 -7.43
N PHE A 185 6.12 -38.86 -7.96
CA PHE A 185 5.87 -37.46 -8.33
C PHE A 185 4.88 -37.35 -9.48
N GLU A 186 5.00 -38.16 -10.53
CA GLU A 186 4.02 -38.22 -11.62
C GLU A 186 2.61 -38.51 -11.09
N ILE A 187 2.47 -39.48 -10.17
CA ILE A 187 1.20 -39.77 -9.51
C ILE A 187 0.70 -38.54 -8.77
N ILE A 188 1.54 -37.88 -7.97
CA ILE A 188 1.16 -36.69 -7.19
C ILE A 188 0.67 -35.56 -8.10
N GLU A 189 1.34 -35.32 -9.22
CA GLU A 189 0.95 -34.29 -10.18
C GLU A 189 -0.36 -34.62 -10.90
N CYS A 190 -0.65 -35.91 -11.11
CA CYS A 190 -1.86 -36.38 -11.77
C CYS A 190 -3.04 -36.63 -10.82
N LEU A 191 -2.88 -36.44 -9.50
CA LEU A 191 -3.93 -36.68 -8.53
C LEU A 191 -5.11 -35.71 -8.75
N PRO A 192 -6.35 -36.21 -8.93
CA PRO A 192 -7.50 -35.35 -9.10
C PRO A 192 -7.78 -34.54 -7.82
N TYR A 193 -7.98 -33.24 -8.00
CA TYR A 193 -8.17 -32.27 -6.90
C TYR A 193 -9.27 -32.67 -5.91
N GLU A 194 -10.37 -33.26 -6.39
CA GLU A 194 -11.48 -33.72 -5.56
C GLU A 194 -11.08 -34.81 -4.56
N MET A 195 -10.23 -35.76 -4.99
CA MET A 195 -9.75 -36.84 -4.13
C MET A 195 -8.83 -36.30 -3.05
N VAL A 196 -7.95 -35.34 -3.40
CA VAL A 196 -7.04 -34.69 -2.45
C VAL A 196 -7.82 -33.97 -1.34
N ILE A 197 -8.84 -33.18 -1.71
CA ILE A 197 -9.70 -32.50 -0.73
C ILE A 197 -10.41 -33.50 0.18
N SER A 198 -10.92 -34.61 -0.39
CA SER A 198 -11.61 -35.63 0.40
C SER A 198 -10.67 -36.30 1.41
N ALA A 199 -9.44 -36.62 1.00
CA ALA A 199 -8.41 -37.20 1.85
C ALA A 199 -7.97 -36.22 2.95
N GLU A 200 -7.82 -34.93 2.61
CA GLU A 200 -7.51 -33.88 3.59
C GLU A 200 -8.61 -33.76 4.66
N LYS A 201 -9.88 -33.78 4.26
CA LYS A 201 -11.02 -33.78 5.18
C LYS A 201 -11.03 -34.98 6.10
N ILE A 202 -10.67 -36.17 5.58
CA ILE A 202 -10.57 -37.40 6.39
C ILE A 202 -9.43 -37.28 7.41
N LYS A 203 -8.23 -36.90 6.97
CA LYS A 203 -7.06 -36.76 7.86
C LYS A 203 -7.27 -35.68 8.93
N GLU A 204 -7.91 -34.56 8.57
CA GLU A 204 -8.28 -33.52 9.51
C GLU A 204 -9.30 -34.02 10.55
N LYS A 205 -10.29 -34.82 10.12
CA LYS A 205 -11.25 -35.44 11.03
C LYS A 205 -10.57 -36.41 12.00
N GLU A 206 -9.65 -37.24 11.51
CA GLU A 206 -8.86 -38.16 12.36
C GLU A 206 -8.03 -37.40 13.39
N ARG A 207 -7.31 -36.34 12.98
CA ARG A 207 -6.55 -35.49 13.89
C ARG A 207 -7.44 -34.91 15.00
N ARG A 208 -8.63 -34.42 14.64
CA ARG A 208 -9.59 -33.87 15.62
C ARG A 208 -10.10 -34.94 16.58
N LEU A 209 -10.34 -36.15 16.12
CA LEU A 209 -10.77 -37.26 16.97
C LEU A 209 -9.66 -37.67 17.94
N PHE A 210 -8.42 -37.78 17.45
CA PHE A 210 -7.26 -38.09 18.28
C PHE A 210 -7.09 -37.07 19.42
N LEU A 211 -7.08 -35.77 19.09
CA LEU A 211 -6.97 -34.70 20.09
C LEU A 211 -8.12 -34.70 21.11
N ARG A 212 -9.35 -35.03 20.68
CA ARG A 212 -10.49 -35.17 21.60
C ARG A 212 -10.30 -36.36 22.54
N GLN A 213 -9.85 -37.50 22.03
CA GLN A 213 -9.60 -38.69 22.84
C GLN A 213 -8.50 -38.40 23.88
N GLU A 214 -7.40 -37.78 23.46
CA GLU A 214 -6.30 -37.39 24.36
C GLU A 214 -6.77 -36.44 25.47
N LYS A 215 -7.62 -35.45 25.13
CA LYS A 215 -8.23 -34.55 26.11
C LYS A 215 -9.15 -35.27 27.11
N ILE A 216 -9.94 -36.24 26.64
CA ILE A 216 -10.79 -37.04 27.51
C ILE A 216 -9.95 -37.89 28.45
N LEU A 217 -8.87 -38.51 27.95
CA LEU A 217 -7.96 -39.33 28.76
C LEU A 217 -7.26 -38.52 29.84
N THR A 218 -6.75 -37.33 29.51
CA THR A 218 -6.12 -36.43 30.47
C THR A 218 -7.10 -35.95 31.54
N GLN A 219 -8.33 -35.59 31.17
CA GLN A 219 -9.38 -35.24 32.12
C GLN A 219 -9.76 -36.40 33.03
N LYS A 220 -9.90 -37.60 32.48
CA LYS A 220 -10.20 -38.81 33.24
C LYS A 220 -9.09 -39.11 34.25
N LYS A 221 -7.82 -39.06 33.84
CA LYS A 221 -6.67 -39.23 34.73
C LYS A 221 -6.66 -38.20 35.86
N HIS A 222 -6.92 -36.93 35.54
CA HIS A 222 -6.99 -35.89 36.57
C HIS A 222 -8.17 -36.11 37.54
N GLN A 223 -9.31 -36.59 37.05
CA GLN A 223 -10.45 -36.93 37.89
C GLN A 223 -10.14 -38.12 38.80
N GLU A 224 -9.50 -39.16 38.27
CA GLU A 224 -9.03 -40.33 39.03
C GLU A 224 -8.04 -39.91 40.12
N GLU A 225 -7.06 -39.06 39.81
CA GLU A 225 -6.10 -38.52 40.79
C GLU A 225 -6.81 -37.73 41.93
N ARG A 226 -7.83 -36.94 41.59
CA ARG A 226 -8.62 -36.20 42.58
C ARG A 226 -9.40 -37.13 43.50
N ILE A 227 -10.04 -38.15 42.93
CA ILE A 227 -10.79 -39.17 43.69
C ILE A 227 -9.83 -39.95 44.58
N GLN A 228 -8.68 -40.38 44.06
CA GLN A 228 -7.66 -41.12 44.79
C GLN A 228 -7.15 -40.31 45.99
N LYS A 229 -6.80 -39.02 45.79
CA LYS A 229 -6.36 -38.14 46.87
C LYS A 229 -7.44 -37.88 47.92
N ALA A 230 -8.72 -37.83 47.51
CA ALA A 230 -9.84 -37.70 48.44
C ALA A 230 -10.05 -38.99 49.26
N LEU A 231 -9.94 -40.16 48.63
CA LEU A 231 -9.99 -41.46 49.29
C LEU A 231 -8.84 -41.63 50.29
N GLU A 232 -7.63 -41.25 49.93
CA GLU A 232 -6.47 -41.28 50.83
C GLU A 232 -6.67 -40.36 52.04
N ARG A 233 -7.21 -39.16 51.86
CA ARG A 233 -7.56 -38.26 52.98
C ARG A 233 -8.65 -38.84 53.87
N ALA A 234 -9.65 -39.51 53.31
CA ALA A 234 -10.71 -40.18 54.08
C ALA A 234 -10.19 -41.40 54.86
N LYS A 235 -9.21 -42.13 54.31
CA LYS A 235 -8.55 -43.26 54.99
C LYS A 235 -7.53 -42.82 56.04
N ALA A 236 -6.97 -41.61 55.92
CA ALA A 236 -6.00 -41.11 56.88
C ALA A 236 -6.62 -40.99 58.28
N ALA A 237 -5.87 -41.43 59.30
CA ALA A 237 -6.33 -41.32 60.68
C ALA A 237 -6.65 -39.85 61.03
N PRO A 238 -7.76 -39.58 61.74
CA PRO A 238 -8.14 -38.21 62.09
C PRO A 238 -6.99 -37.54 62.86
N LYS A 239 -6.57 -36.36 62.39
CA LYS A 239 -5.50 -35.60 63.05
C LYS A 239 -5.93 -35.30 64.47
N LYS A 240 -5.17 -35.79 65.44
CA LYS A 240 -5.35 -35.42 66.85
C LYS A 240 -5.02 -33.94 66.98
N LEU A 241 -6.03 -33.12 67.19
CA LEU A 241 -5.86 -31.71 67.55
C LEU A 241 -5.27 -31.69 68.95
N THR A 242 -3.95 -31.60 69.06
CA THR A 242 -3.38 -31.00 70.26
C THR A 242 -3.90 -29.57 70.28
N GLY A 243 -4.47 -29.14 71.40
CA GLY A 243 -5.13 -27.84 71.51
C GLY A 243 -4.19 -26.67 71.14
N ARG A 244 -4.72 -25.45 71.20
CA ARG A 244 -3.92 -24.24 70.96
C ARG A 244 -2.64 -24.29 71.80
N ARG A 245 -1.46 -24.30 71.16
CA ARG A 245 -0.17 -24.26 71.87
C ARG A 245 -0.15 -23.06 72.80
N VAL A 246 0.22 -23.28 74.06
CA VAL A 246 0.43 -22.20 75.02
C VAL A 246 1.62 -21.38 74.52
N ILE A 247 1.36 -20.12 74.21
CA ILE A 247 2.38 -19.15 73.82
C ILE A 247 2.90 -18.53 75.11
N GLU A 248 4.22 -18.57 75.34
CA GLU A 248 4.84 -17.89 76.48
C GLU A 248 4.69 -16.37 76.33
N ARG A 249 4.38 -15.70 77.45
CA ARG A 249 4.22 -14.24 77.48
C ARG A 249 5.59 -13.58 77.65
N SER A 250 5.76 -12.37 77.10
CA SER A 250 6.97 -11.58 77.28
C SER A 250 7.18 -11.19 78.75
N ASN A 251 8.44 -11.19 79.19
CA ASN A 251 8.82 -10.70 80.52
C ASN A 251 8.59 -9.18 80.63
N PRO A 252 8.18 -8.67 81.80
CA PRO A 252 7.95 -7.25 82.00
C PRO A 252 9.24 -6.43 81.84
N PRO A 253 9.15 -5.18 81.35
CA PRO A 253 10.31 -4.33 81.08
C PRO A 253 11.06 -3.94 82.36
N ILE A 254 12.38 -4.04 82.33
CA ILE A 254 13.27 -3.65 83.43
C ILE A 254 13.43 -2.13 83.41
N ILE A 255 12.97 -1.45 84.47
CA ILE A 255 13.13 0.00 84.61
C ILE A 255 14.54 0.29 85.14
N GLN A 256 15.40 0.84 84.29
CA GLN A 256 16.69 1.41 84.71
C GLN A 256 16.44 2.84 85.24
N LYS A 257 16.99 3.19 86.42
CA LYS A 257 16.90 4.55 86.96
C LYS A 257 17.89 5.44 86.21
N LEU A 258 17.40 6.53 85.60
CA LEU A 258 18.23 7.54 84.91
C LEU A 258 19.14 8.28 85.90
N ASN A 259 20.38 8.55 85.49
CA ASN A 259 21.38 9.27 86.28
C ASN A 259 21.00 10.75 86.41
N GLN A 260 21.39 11.39 87.52
CA GLN A 260 21.06 12.79 87.80
C GLN A 260 21.66 13.77 86.79
N GLU A 261 22.81 13.42 86.20
CA GLU A 261 23.49 14.21 85.15
C GLU A 261 22.64 14.31 83.86
N ASP A 262 21.98 13.22 83.46
CA ASP A 262 21.09 13.19 82.28
C ASP A 262 19.88 14.12 82.47
N ASN A 263 19.38 14.27 83.70
CA ASN A 263 18.25 15.16 84.00
C ASN A 263 18.63 16.65 83.95
N GLU A 264 19.84 17.01 84.36
CA GLU A 264 20.32 18.39 84.28
C GLU A 264 20.57 18.83 82.83
N GLU A 265 21.04 17.93 81.98
CA GLU A 265 21.28 18.18 80.56
C GLU A 265 19.95 18.35 79.79
N ILE A 266 18.94 17.53 80.11
CA ILE A 266 17.57 17.68 79.59
C ILE A 266 16.94 19.01 80.01
N LEU A 267 17.16 19.44 81.26
CA LEU A 267 16.63 20.72 81.76
C LEU A 267 17.28 21.92 81.05
N ARG A 268 18.60 21.86 80.78
CA ARG A 268 19.29 22.89 80.00
C ARG A 268 18.77 22.96 78.56
N LEU A 269 18.59 21.81 77.91
CA LEU A 269 18.03 21.75 76.56
C LEU A 269 16.59 22.27 76.50
N GLN A 270 15.78 22.01 77.53
CA GLN A 270 14.44 22.60 77.65
C GLN A 270 14.48 24.13 77.83
N GLN A 271 15.45 24.66 78.58
CA GLN A 271 15.63 26.11 78.73
C GLN A 271 16.11 26.77 77.44
N GLU A 272 17.05 26.15 76.71
CA GLU A 272 17.50 26.65 75.39
C GLU A 272 16.37 26.62 74.37
N LEU A 273 15.59 25.53 74.30
CA LEU A 273 14.42 25.45 73.41
C LEU A 273 13.37 26.52 73.77
N ALA A 274 13.14 26.79 75.07
CA ALA A 274 12.23 27.86 75.48
C ALA A 274 12.72 29.25 75.06
N TYR A 275 14.04 29.48 74.95
CA TYR A 275 14.61 30.73 74.45
C TYR A 275 14.46 30.89 72.93
N TYR A 276 14.48 29.78 72.17
CA TYR A 276 14.38 29.81 70.70
C TYR A 276 12.94 29.81 70.14
N PHE A 277 11.91 29.59 70.97
CA PHE A 277 10.50 29.50 70.54
C PHE A 277 9.57 30.52 71.21
N VAL A 278 10.11 31.64 71.73
CA VAL A 278 9.30 32.80 72.15
C VAL A 278 9.52 33.92 71.13
N GLU A 279 8.45 34.19 70.36
CA GLU A 279 8.26 35.14 69.23
C GLU A 279 8.62 34.64 67.82
#